data_AF-A0A382S2P7-F1
#
_entry.id   AF-A0A382S2P7-F1
#
_cell.length_a   1.000
_cell.length_b   1.000
_cell.length_c   1.000
_cell.angle_alpha   90.00
_cell.angle_beta   90.00
_cell.angle_gamma   90.00
#
_symmetry.space_group_name_H-M   'P 1'
#
loop_
_entity.id
_entity.type
_entity.pdbx_description
1 polymer ?
#
loop_
_entity_poly.entity_id
_entity_poly.type
_entity_poly.pdbx_seq_one_letter_code
_entity_poly.pdbx_strand_id
1 'polypeptide(L)'
;MKNKLNNVLVAGALTFSAQAAIAEEVVNVYNWSDYIDEQVNDDFTAATGIKVVYDVFDSNEFLQSKLLAGGSGYDVVVPSSSFLARQIQAGVFMKLDKSKLSNIGNMWSDIEDQVAQFGPLNDYSVNYMWGTTGIGYNEDMINERMENAPTTSLAMVFDPDVVSKFADCGVHLLDAPEEIIPAALAYIGEDPRTNDTDVIAKAEAVISNVRPYIQKFHSSQYIDALSNGDICLVVGWSGDIFMAQYAAWDADNGVEIVYSIPKEGA
;
A
#
# COMPACT_ATOMS: atom_id res chain seq x y z
N MET A 1 13.21 87.76 30.63
CA MET A 1 13.86 86.57 30.02
C MET A 1 13.20 85.35 30.64
N LYS A 2 12.31 84.66 29.90
CA LYS A 2 12.53 83.32 29.29
C LYS A 2 12.75 82.24 30.35
N ASN A 3 12.02 81.13 30.47
CA ASN A 3 11.08 80.44 29.59
C ASN A 3 10.18 79.48 30.39
N LYS A 4 8.92 79.33 29.94
CA LYS A 4 8.05 78.17 30.18
C LYS A 4 8.67 76.92 29.56
N LEU A 5 8.46 75.72 30.10
CA LEU A 5 8.32 74.52 29.27
C LEU A 5 7.36 73.53 29.93
N ASN A 6 6.40 73.11 29.12
CA ASN A 6 5.21 72.33 29.46
C ASN A 6 5.50 70.83 29.55
N ASN A 7 4.72 70.16 30.41
CA ASN A 7 4.43 68.73 30.34
C ASN A 7 3.95 68.33 28.93
N VAL A 8 4.61 67.35 28.32
CA VAL A 8 4.04 66.56 27.23
C VAL A 8 4.32 65.10 27.53
N LEU A 9 3.31 64.44 28.10
CA LEU A 9 3.18 62.99 28.12
C LEU A 9 2.76 62.55 26.71
N VAL A 10 3.68 61.93 25.98
CA VAL A 10 3.34 61.25 24.71
C VAL A 10 2.86 59.85 25.07
N ALA A 11 1.53 59.68 25.14
CA ALA A 11 0.91 58.37 25.14
C ALA A 11 0.92 57.83 23.69
N GLY A 12 1.91 57.01 23.36
CA GLY A 12 1.95 56.27 22.10
C GLY A 12 0.94 55.13 22.14
N ALA A 13 -0.17 55.27 21.42
CA ALA A 13 -1.09 54.17 21.13
C ALA A 13 -0.43 53.23 20.11
N LEU A 14 0.16 52.14 20.60
CA LEU A 14 0.53 51.00 19.76
C LEU A 14 -0.75 50.27 19.34
N THR A 15 -1.28 50.64 18.18
CA THR A 15 -2.24 49.79 17.46
C THR A 15 -1.50 48.55 16.99
N PHE A 16 -1.57 47.47 17.78
CA PHE A 16 -1.31 46.12 17.30
C PHE A 16 -2.41 45.79 16.28
N SER A 17 -2.11 45.95 15.00
CA SER A 17 -2.84 45.26 13.95
C SER A 17 -2.58 43.77 14.14
N ALA A 18 -3.51 43.07 14.77
CA ALA A 18 -3.55 41.61 14.71
C ALA A 18 -3.79 41.23 13.25
N GLN A 19 -2.72 41.05 12.47
CA GLN A 19 -2.80 40.15 11.33
C GLN A 19 -3.21 38.81 11.93
N ALA A 20 -4.46 38.40 11.71
CA ALA A 20 -4.81 37.00 11.83
C ALA A 20 -3.83 36.25 10.92
N ALA A 21 -2.89 35.52 11.51
CA ALA A 21 -2.15 34.52 10.77
C ALA A 21 -3.23 33.56 10.27
N ILE A 22 -3.60 33.68 8.98
CA ILE A 22 -4.35 32.64 8.29
C ILE A 22 -3.37 31.47 8.30
N ALA A 23 -3.58 30.53 9.23
CA ALA A 23 -2.86 29.28 9.23
C ALA A 23 -3.11 28.67 7.86
N GLU A 24 -2.04 28.37 7.14
CA GLU A 24 -2.13 27.68 5.87
C GLU A 24 -2.81 26.34 6.11
N GLU A 25 -3.93 26.09 5.43
CA GLU A 25 -4.66 24.83 5.56
C GLU A 25 -3.85 23.74 4.86
N VAL A 26 -3.40 22.77 5.65
CA VAL A 26 -2.60 21.64 5.19
C VAL A 26 -3.33 20.36 5.59
N VAL A 27 -3.35 19.40 4.68
CA VAL A 27 -3.74 18.00 4.95
C VAL A 27 -2.51 17.11 4.80
N ASN A 28 -2.25 16.29 5.81
CA ASN A 28 -1.13 15.35 5.85
C ASN A 28 -1.65 13.96 5.50
N VAL A 29 -1.17 13.41 4.39
CA VAL A 29 -1.60 12.12 3.84
C VAL A 29 -0.45 11.12 3.91
N TYR A 30 -0.74 9.89 4.34
CA TYR A 30 0.20 8.77 4.28
C TYR A 30 -0.45 7.60 3.53
N ASN A 31 0.03 7.31 2.32
CA ASN A 31 -0.54 6.29 1.44
C ASN A 31 0.52 5.28 0.98
N TRP A 32 0.10 4.26 0.25
CA TRP A 32 0.99 3.35 -0.47
C TRP A 32 1.83 4.11 -1.52
N SER A 33 3.07 3.66 -1.72
CA SER A 33 3.87 4.08 -2.88
C SER A 33 3.17 3.70 -4.19
N ASP A 34 3.37 4.49 -5.25
CA ASP A 34 2.86 4.19 -6.60
C ASP A 34 1.33 4.02 -6.70
N TYR A 35 0.60 4.60 -5.74
CA TYR A 35 -0.85 4.38 -5.58
C TYR A 35 -1.69 5.64 -5.78
N ILE A 36 -1.15 6.66 -6.45
CA ILE A 36 -1.87 7.87 -6.84
C ILE A 36 -1.24 8.46 -8.10
N ASP A 37 -2.04 9.12 -8.93
CA ASP A 37 -1.52 10.00 -9.98
C ASP A 37 -1.02 11.30 -9.32
N GLU A 38 0.24 11.68 -9.58
CA GLU A 38 0.88 12.86 -9.00
C GLU A 38 0.04 14.14 -9.19
N GLN A 39 -0.69 14.26 -10.31
CA GLN A 39 -1.50 15.43 -10.63
C GLN A 39 -2.69 15.62 -9.68
N VAL A 40 -3.16 14.55 -9.00
CA VAL A 40 -4.34 14.62 -8.12
C VAL A 40 -4.13 15.58 -6.96
N ASN A 41 -2.92 15.62 -6.39
CA ASN A 41 -2.60 16.50 -5.27
C ASN A 41 -2.60 17.98 -5.69
N ASP A 42 -2.09 18.26 -6.89
CA ASP A 42 -2.08 19.60 -7.48
C ASP A 42 -3.49 20.07 -7.80
N ASP A 43 -4.30 19.21 -8.42
CA ASP A 43 -5.70 19.49 -8.75
C ASP A 43 -6.55 19.73 -7.49
N PHE A 44 -6.36 18.91 -6.45
CA PHE A 44 -7.01 19.10 -5.16
C PHE A 44 -6.62 20.43 -4.52
N THR A 45 -5.32 20.77 -4.53
CA THR A 45 -4.81 22.03 -3.98
C THR A 45 -5.37 23.22 -4.75
N ALA A 46 -5.41 23.14 -6.08
CA ALA A 46 -5.95 24.20 -6.94
C ALA A 46 -7.47 24.41 -6.72
N ALA A 47 -8.22 23.33 -6.49
CA ALA A 47 -9.67 23.39 -6.30
C ALA A 47 -10.08 23.88 -4.90
N THR A 48 -9.29 23.58 -3.87
CA THR A 48 -9.68 23.81 -2.46
C THR A 48 -8.86 24.89 -1.76
N GLY A 49 -7.65 25.18 -2.25
CA GLY A 49 -6.67 26.00 -1.55
C GLY A 49 -5.94 25.28 -0.41
N ILE A 50 -6.25 24.00 -0.14
CA ILE A 50 -5.63 23.19 0.91
C ILE A 50 -4.39 22.53 0.34
N LYS A 51 -3.23 22.74 0.99
CA LYS A 51 -1.99 22.07 0.59
C LYS A 51 -1.98 20.62 1.04
N VAL A 52 -1.43 19.75 0.21
CA VAL A 52 -1.22 18.33 0.55
C VAL A 52 0.25 18.11 0.89
N VAL A 53 0.51 17.57 2.09
CA VAL A 53 1.80 16.94 2.44
C VAL A 53 1.60 15.44 2.28
N TYR A 54 2.30 14.83 1.33
CA TYR A 54 2.07 13.45 0.93
C TYR A 54 3.32 12.60 1.18
N ASP A 55 3.22 11.68 2.14
CA ASP A 55 4.23 10.67 2.42
C ASP A 55 3.77 9.30 1.92
N VAL A 56 4.72 8.41 1.64
CA VAL A 56 4.43 7.05 1.17
C VAL A 56 5.02 5.95 2.06
N PHE A 57 4.36 4.80 2.10
CA PHE A 57 4.83 3.55 2.72
C PHE A 57 4.64 2.36 1.79
N ASP A 58 5.31 1.24 2.10
CA ASP A 58 5.28 0.00 1.32
C ASP A 58 4.89 -1.23 2.16
N SER A 59 4.55 -1.05 3.44
CA SER A 59 4.00 -2.11 4.29
C SER A 59 2.95 -1.59 5.28
N ASN A 60 1.94 -2.41 5.56
CA ASN A 60 0.95 -2.11 6.58
C ASN A 60 1.57 -2.03 7.98
N GLU A 61 2.64 -2.79 8.23
CA GLU A 61 3.38 -2.84 9.48
C GLU A 61 4.04 -1.49 9.80
N PHE A 62 4.62 -0.81 8.80
CA PHE A 62 5.15 0.54 8.98
C PHE A 62 4.06 1.55 9.28
N LEU A 63 2.93 1.50 8.56
CA LEU A 63 1.78 2.35 8.87
C LEU A 63 1.28 2.09 10.29
N GLN A 64 1.05 0.84 10.66
CA GLN A 64 0.54 0.45 11.98
C GLN A 64 1.48 0.92 13.09
N SER A 65 2.79 0.75 12.93
CA SER A 65 3.79 1.20 13.91
C SER A 65 3.72 2.71 14.13
N LYS A 66 3.59 3.51 13.06
CA LYS A 66 3.41 4.97 13.17
C LYS A 66 2.11 5.36 13.86
N LEU A 67 1.01 4.68 13.55
CA LEU A 67 -0.30 4.96 14.14
C LEU A 67 -0.35 4.63 15.63
N LEU A 68 0.16 3.47 16.04
CA LEU A 68 0.13 3.01 17.42
C LEU A 68 1.13 3.72 18.34
N ALA A 69 2.18 4.33 17.79
CA ALA A 69 3.07 5.20 18.55
C ALA A 69 2.35 6.46 19.09
N GLY A 70 1.21 6.83 18.49
CA GLY A 70 0.44 8.03 18.82
C GLY A 70 1.03 9.30 18.20
N GLY A 71 0.18 10.29 17.97
CA GLY A 71 0.62 11.57 17.40
C GLY A 71 1.27 11.43 16.02
N SER A 72 0.72 10.55 15.17
CA SER A 72 1.28 10.22 13.85
C SER A 72 1.53 11.43 12.96
N GLY A 73 0.77 12.51 13.16
CA GLY A 73 0.85 13.74 12.38
C GLY A 73 0.12 13.67 11.04
N TYR A 74 -0.61 12.58 10.76
CA TYR A 74 -1.36 12.38 9.53
C TYR A 74 -2.87 12.52 9.76
N ASP A 75 -3.53 13.20 8.82
CA ASP A 75 -4.97 13.44 8.80
C ASP A 75 -5.70 12.32 8.03
N VAL A 76 -5.08 11.78 6.98
CA VAL A 76 -5.61 10.69 6.16
C VAL A 76 -4.54 9.61 5.99
N VAL A 77 -4.91 8.35 6.23
CA VAL A 77 -4.05 7.18 6.00
C VAL A 77 -4.83 6.08 5.31
N VAL A 78 -4.13 5.18 4.61
CA VAL A 78 -4.76 4.18 3.72
C VAL A 78 -4.36 2.74 4.08
N PRO A 79 -4.75 2.22 5.26
CA PRO A 79 -4.46 0.84 5.65
C PRO A 79 -5.26 -0.17 4.81
N SER A 80 -4.73 -1.39 4.65
CA SER A 80 -5.53 -2.52 4.16
C SER A 80 -6.61 -2.89 5.19
N SER A 81 -7.71 -3.49 4.72
CA SER A 81 -8.91 -3.78 5.53
C SER A 81 -8.63 -4.65 6.77
N SER A 82 -7.73 -5.63 6.67
CA SER A 82 -7.32 -6.49 7.79
C SER A 82 -6.62 -5.72 8.92
N PHE A 83 -5.79 -4.73 8.57
CA PHE A 83 -5.14 -3.84 9.52
C PHE A 83 -6.10 -2.80 10.08
N LEU A 84 -6.94 -2.21 9.23
CA LEU A 84 -7.97 -1.26 9.62
C LEU A 84 -8.88 -1.84 10.72
N ALA A 85 -9.32 -3.10 10.57
CA ALA A 85 -10.16 -3.77 11.56
C ALA A 85 -9.55 -3.78 12.97
N ARG A 86 -8.26 -4.10 13.09
CA ARG A 86 -7.53 -4.09 14.37
C ARG A 86 -7.27 -2.68 14.88
N GLN A 87 -6.95 -1.75 13.99
CA GLN A 87 -6.69 -0.35 14.34
C GLN A 87 -7.95 0.38 14.84
N ILE A 88 -9.13 0.06 14.30
CA ILE A 88 -10.42 0.53 14.83
C ILE A 88 -10.64 0.02 16.26
N GLN A 89 -10.36 -1.26 16.51
CA GLN A 89 -10.46 -1.82 17.87
C GLN A 89 -9.50 -1.15 18.86
N ALA A 90 -8.32 -0.76 18.38
CA ALA A 90 -7.33 0.00 19.15
C ALA A 90 -7.70 1.49 19.35
N GLY A 91 -8.80 1.97 18.74
CA GLY A 91 -9.27 3.35 18.90
C GLY A 91 -8.45 4.39 18.14
N VAL A 92 -7.73 3.98 17.09
CA VAL A 92 -6.85 4.86 16.29
C VAL A 92 -7.65 5.85 15.46
N PHE A 93 -8.84 5.47 14.98
CA PHE A 93 -9.62 6.25 14.03
C PHE A 93 -10.90 6.82 14.63
N MET A 94 -11.25 8.02 14.19
CA MET A 94 -12.60 8.58 14.40
C MET A 94 -13.57 8.05 13.34
N LYS A 95 -14.85 7.98 13.68
CA LYS A 95 -15.90 7.71 12.70
C LYS A 95 -15.98 8.83 11.67
N LEU A 96 -16.24 8.48 10.43
CA LEU A 96 -16.49 9.44 9.37
C LEU A 96 -17.85 10.11 9.55
N ASP A 97 -17.86 11.44 9.44
CA ASP A 97 -19.10 12.19 9.28
C ASP A 97 -19.54 12.12 7.81
N LYS A 98 -20.34 11.10 7.47
CA LYS A 98 -20.82 10.86 6.10
C LYS A 98 -21.64 12.03 5.54
N SER A 99 -22.17 12.93 6.38
CA SER A 99 -22.88 14.12 5.90
C SER A 99 -21.97 15.13 5.19
N LYS A 100 -20.66 15.06 5.44
CA LYS A 100 -19.63 15.89 4.78
C LYS A 100 -19.06 15.24 3.51
N LEU A 101 -19.43 14.01 3.20
CA LEU A 101 -18.93 13.25 2.06
C LEU A 101 -20.00 13.19 0.97
N SER A 102 -20.21 14.29 0.26
CA SER A 102 -21.26 14.38 -0.78
C SER A 102 -21.13 13.34 -1.89
N ASN A 103 -19.92 12.83 -2.11
CA ASN A 103 -19.60 11.83 -3.14
C ASN A 103 -19.64 10.37 -2.62
N ILE A 104 -20.00 10.12 -1.35
CA ILE A 104 -19.99 8.77 -0.78
C ILE A 104 -20.95 7.81 -1.51
N GLY A 105 -21.99 8.35 -2.15
CA GLY A 105 -22.93 7.57 -2.97
C GLY A 105 -22.32 6.97 -4.24
N ASN A 106 -21.08 7.31 -4.60
CA ASN A 106 -20.37 6.75 -5.75
C ASN A 106 -19.63 5.44 -5.41
N MET A 107 -19.64 4.99 -4.16
CA MET A 107 -19.00 3.74 -3.76
C MET A 107 -19.69 2.54 -4.39
N TRP A 108 -18.88 1.55 -4.76
CA TRP A 108 -19.39 0.31 -5.33
C TRP A 108 -19.88 -0.62 -4.23
N SER A 109 -21.18 -0.93 -4.25
CA SER A 109 -21.85 -1.77 -3.25
C SER A 109 -21.19 -3.13 -3.05
N ASP A 110 -20.73 -3.79 -4.11
CA ASP A 110 -20.17 -5.15 -3.99
C ASP A 110 -18.90 -5.14 -3.16
N ILE A 111 -18.06 -4.10 -3.30
CA ILE A 111 -16.85 -3.92 -2.49
C ILE A 111 -17.21 -3.49 -1.06
N GLU A 112 -18.18 -2.59 -0.89
CA GLU A 112 -18.66 -2.22 0.44
C GLU A 112 -19.16 -3.44 1.22
N ASP A 113 -19.88 -4.36 0.56
CA ASP A 113 -20.39 -5.60 1.14
C ASP A 113 -19.25 -6.59 1.49
N GLN A 114 -18.20 -6.68 0.68
CA GLN A 114 -17.01 -7.46 1.04
C GLN A 114 -16.32 -6.89 2.28
N VAL A 115 -16.11 -5.57 2.32
CA VAL A 115 -15.46 -4.87 3.43
C VAL A 115 -16.26 -5.00 4.72
N ALA A 116 -17.60 -4.97 4.64
CA ALA A 116 -18.48 -5.12 5.80
C ALA A 116 -18.36 -6.47 6.52
N GLN A 117 -17.84 -7.51 5.86
CA GLN A 117 -17.61 -8.82 6.49
C GLN A 117 -16.52 -8.77 7.58
N PHE A 118 -15.65 -7.76 7.55
CA PHE A 118 -14.54 -7.60 8.48
C PHE A 118 -14.86 -6.65 9.65
N GLY A 119 -16.12 -6.23 9.78
CA GLY A 119 -16.60 -5.37 10.85
C GLY A 119 -17.16 -4.03 10.35
N PRO A 120 -17.33 -3.02 11.22
CA PRO A 120 -17.92 -1.74 10.86
C PRO A 120 -16.94 -0.83 10.08
N LEU A 121 -16.12 -1.39 9.18
CA LEU A 121 -15.03 -0.66 8.52
C LEU A 121 -15.56 0.56 7.74
N ASN A 122 -16.68 0.40 7.03
CA ASN A 122 -17.34 1.47 6.27
C ASN A 122 -17.87 2.64 7.12
N ASP A 123 -17.86 2.56 8.47
CA ASP A 123 -18.13 3.71 9.35
C ASP A 123 -16.88 4.61 9.54
N TYR A 124 -15.70 4.08 9.26
CA TYR A 124 -14.39 4.71 9.54
C TYR A 124 -13.57 4.94 8.27
N SER A 125 -13.88 4.29 7.15
CA SER A 125 -13.12 4.38 5.91
C SER A 125 -13.98 4.63 4.67
N VAL A 126 -13.32 5.10 3.62
CA VAL A 126 -13.82 5.13 2.23
C VAL A 126 -12.92 4.20 1.41
N ASN A 127 -13.51 3.32 0.61
CA ASN A 127 -12.76 2.38 -0.21
C ASN A 127 -12.03 3.13 -1.33
N TYR A 128 -10.71 2.94 -1.44
CA TYR A 128 -9.88 3.65 -2.41
C TYR A 128 -9.62 2.82 -3.66
N MET A 129 -8.74 1.81 -3.57
CA MET A 129 -8.64 0.75 -4.58
C MET A 129 -8.52 -0.62 -3.91
N TRP A 130 -8.68 -1.67 -4.71
CA TRP A 130 -8.58 -3.07 -4.31
C TRP A 130 -7.86 -3.83 -5.41
N GLY A 131 -7.31 -5.00 -5.07
CA GLY A 131 -6.59 -5.84 -6.02
C GLY A 131 -6.52 -7.27 -5.53
N THR A 132 -5.63 -8.03 -6.17
CA THR A 132 -5.31 -9.41 -5.78
C THR A 132 -3.80 -9.53 -5.59
N THR A 133 -3.39 -10.49 -4.78
CA THR A 133 -1.99 -10.86 -4.63
C THR A 133 -1.77 -12.15 -5.41
N GLY A 134 -0.94 -12.07 -6.45
CA GLY A 134 -0.77 -13.15 -7.41
C GLY A 134 0.67 -13.30 -7.84
N ILE A 135 0.85 -13.89 -9.02
CA ILE A 135 2.16 -14.16 -9.59
C ILE A 135 2.39 -13.25 -10.77
N GLY A 136 3.42 -12.42 -10.70
CA GLY A 136 3.98 -11.69 -11.84
C GLY A 136 5.22 -12.41 -12.36
N TYR A 137 5.35 -12.55 -13.68
CA TYR A 137 6.51 -13.21 -14.27
C TYR A 137 6.85 -12.70 -15.66
N ASN A 138 8.12 -12.84 -16.03
CA ASN A 138 8.60 -12.62 -17.39
C ASN A 138 8.37 -13.91 -18.20
N GLU A 139 7.50 -13.86 -19.20
CA GLU A 139 7.02 -15.04 -19.94
C GLU A 139 8.16 -15.77 -20.66
N ASP A 140 9.01 -15.04 -21.37
CA ASP A 140 10.14 -15.60 -22.11
C ASP A 140 11.17 -16.26 -21.18
N MET A 141 11.53 -15.60 -20.08
CA MET A 141 12.51 -16.13 -19.12
C MET A 141 12.01 -17.39 -18.40
N ILE A 142 10.70 -17.46 -18.09
CA ILE A 142 10.07 -18.65 -17.52
C ILE A 142 10.09 -19.79 -18.54
N ASN A 143 9.66 -19.52 -19.79
CA ASN A 143 9.59 -20.53 -20.85
C ASN A 143 10.97 -21.09 -21.23
N GLU A 144 12.03 -20.26 -21.20
CA GLU A 144 13.41 -20.70 -21.42
C GLU A 144 13.86 -21.77 -20.42
N ARG A 145 13.42 -21.65 -19.15
CA ARG A 145 13.81 -22.54 -18.04
C ARG A 145 12.87 -23.73 -17.89
N MET A 146 11.58 -23.53 -18.17
CA MET A 146 10.55 -24.54 -18.02
C MET A 146 9.36 -24.22 -18.94
N GLU A 147 9.35 -24.82 -20.14
CA GLU A 147 8.30 -24.63 -21.18
C GLU A 147 6.87 -24.89 -20.68
N ASN A 148 6.68 -25.78 -19.70
CA ASN A 148 5.36 -26.11 -19.13
C ASN A 148 5.28 -25.75 -17.65
N ALA A 149 5.81 -24.58 -17.28
CA ALA A 149 5.75 -24.10 -15.91
C ALA A 149 4.29 -23.97 -15.44
N PRO A 150 3.98 -24.26 -14.16
CA PRO A 150 2.62 -24.19 -13.64
C PRO A 150 2.18 -22.74 -13.36
N THR A 151 2.22 -21.87 -14.37
CA THR A 151 2.05 -20.39 -14.27
C THR A 151 0.71 -19.92 -13.70
N THR A 152 -0.25 -20.81 -13.48
CA THR A 152 -1.54 -20.55 -12.84
C THR A 152 -1.65 -21.15 -11.44
N SER A 153 -0.52 -21.50 -10.82
CA SER A 153 -0.46 -22.14 -9.51
C SER A 153 0.61 -21.51 -8.63
N LEU A 154 0.31 -21.44 -7.34
CA LEU A 154 1.29 -21.10 -6.30
C LEU A 154 2.51 -22.05 -6.27
N ALA A 155 2.44 -23.20 -6.94
CA ALA A 155 3.58 -24.08 -7.18
C ALA A 155 4.77 -23.38 -7.87
N MET A 156 4.54 -22.34 -8.67
CA MET A 156 5.62 -21.52 -9.25
C MET A 156 6.64 -21.04 -8.21
N VAL A 157 6.15 -20.80 -6.99
CA VAL A 157 6.89 -20.14 -5.93
C VAL A 157 7.13 -21.06 -4.73
N PHE A 158 6.14 -21.90 -4.37
CA PHE A 158 6.19 -22.72 -3.16
C PHE A 158 6.57 -24.19 -3.39
N ASP A 159 6.72 -24.63 -4.65
CA ASP A 159 7.29 -25.94 -4.97
C ASP A 159 8.82 -25.81 -5.19
N PRO A 160 9.68 -26.38 -4.32
CA PRO A 160 11.13 -26.33 -4.47
C PRO A 160 11.63 -26.88 -5.82
N ASP A 161 10.97 -27.90 -6.38
CA ASP A 161 11.39 -28.50 -7.66
C ASP A 161 11.10 -27.59 -8.85
N VAL A 162 10.14 -26.68 -8.70
CA VAL A 162 9.76 -25.66 -9.68
C VAL A 162 10.58 -24.38 -9.48
N VAL A 163 10.49 -23.74 -8.31
CA VAL A 163 11.11 -22.43 -8.07
C VAL A 163 12.65 -22.48 -8.16
N SER A 164 13.27 -23.63 -7.88
CA SER A 164 14.72 -23.82 -8.06
C SER A 164 15.18 -23.64 -9.51
N LYS A 165 14.29 -23.80 -10.49
CA LYS A 165 14.57 -23.57 -11.91
C LYS A 165 14.67 -22.10 -12.28
N PHE A 166 14.12 -21.22 -11.46
CA PHE A 166 14.05 -19.77 -11.70
C PHE A 166 15.00 -18.97 -10.81
N ALA A 167 15.71 -19.64 -9.89
CA ALA A 167 16.62 -19.00 -8.95
C ALA A 167 17.73 -18.18 -9.64
N ASP A 168 18.16 -18.57 -10.85
CA ASP A 168 19.20 -17.89 -11.61
C ASP A 168 18.71 -16.62 -12.32
N CYS A 169 17.41 -16.54 -12.64
CA CYS A 169 16.80 -15.35 -13.24
C CYS A 169 16.15 -14.41 -12.23
N GLY A 170 16.26 -14.70 -10.93
CA GLY A 170 15.77 -13.83 -9.87
C GLY A 170 14.31 -14.09 -9.51
N VAL A 171 14.10 -14.40 -8.23
CA VAL A 171 12.77 -14.63 -7.63
C VAL A 171 12.59 -13.71 -6.43
N HIS A 172 11.54 -12.90 -6.45
CA HIS A 172 11.17 -12.01 -5.36
C HIS A 172 9.88 -12.45 -4.67
N LEU A 173 9.74 -12.13 -3.39
CA LEU A 173 8.47 -12.22 -2.66
C LEU A 173 8.17 -10.88 -1.98
N LEU A 174 6.89 -10.59 -1.77
CA LEU A 174 6.49 -9.48 -0.91
C LEU A 174 7.08 -9.66 0.50
N ASP A 175 7.51 -8.56 1.10
CA ASP A 175 7.76 -8.49 2.54
C ASP A 175 6.42 -8.18 3.25
N ALA A 176 5.46 -9.10 3.10
CA ALA A 176 4.09 -8.96 3.58
C ALA A 176 3.65 -10.30 4.21
N PRO A 177 3.97 -10.56 5.49
CA PRO A 177 3.68 -11.85 6.12
C PRO A 177 2.19 -12.17 6.18
N GLU A 178 1.32 -11.16 6.31
CA GLU A 178 -0.15 -11.34 6.28
C GLU A 178 -0.70 -11.74 4.91
N GLU A 179 0.13 -11.77 3.87
CA GLU A 179 -0.24 -12.23 2.53
C GLU A 179 0.52 -13.50 2.13
N ILE A 180 1.83 -13.56 2.41
CA ILE A 180 2.67 -14.71 2.06
C ILE A 180 2.32 -15.95 2.90
N ILE A 181 2.02 -15.79 4.19
CA ILE A 181 1.66 -16.94 5.04
C ILE A 181 0.33 -17.55 4.60
N PRO A 182 -0.77 -16.79 4.41
CA PRO A 182 -2.00 -17.33 3.85
C PRO A 182 -1.82 -17.98 2.47
N ALA A 183 -1.01 -17.40 1.58
CA ALA A 183 -0.72 -18.01 0.28
C ALA A 183 -0.01 -19.37 0.44
N ALA A 184 0.98 -19.47 1.33
CA ALA A 184 1.65 -20.73 1.61
C ALA A 184 0.69 -21.79 2.19
N LEU A 185 -0.26 -21.39 3.04
CA LEU A 185 -1.32 -22.27 3.56
C LEU A 185 -2.28 -22.74 2.46
N ALA A 186 -2.73 -21.82 1.59
CA ALA A 186 -3.58 -22.15 0.46
C ALA A 186 -2.91 -23.16 -0.48
N TYR A 187 -1.61 -22.99 -0.74
CA TYR A 187 -0.84 -23.92 -1.58
C TYR A 187 -0.84 -25.37 -1.03
N ILE A 188 -0.74 -25.54 0.29
CA ILE A 188 -0.79 -26.87 0.93
C ILE A 188 -2.22 -27.34 1.22
N GLY A 189 -3.24 -26.61 0.77
CA GLY A 189 -4.66 -26.96 0.90
C GLY A 189 -5.27 -26.68 2.27
N GLU A 190 -4.62 -25.88 3.11
CA GLU A 190 -5.16 -25.41 4.39
C GLU A 190 -6.02 -24.15 4.19
N ASP A 191 -6.87 -23.82 5.19
CA ASP A 191 -7.66 -22.58 5.15
C ASP A 191 -6.75 -21.36 5.34
N PRO A 192 -6.61 -20.46 4.33
CA PRO A 192 -5.76 -19.28 4.43
C PRO A 192 -6.24 -18.27 5.48
N ARG A 193 -7.49 -18.38 5.98
CA ARG A 193 -8.08 -17.48 6.98
C ARG A 193 -8.13 -18.10 8.37
N THR A 194 -7.41 -19.19 8.59
CA THR A 194 -7.38 -19.88 9.88
C THR A 194 -6.76 -19.01 10.98
N ASN A 195 -7.26 -19.18 12.21
CA ASN A 195 -6.64 -18.63 13.43
C ASN A 195 -5.99 -19.73 14.29
N ASP A 196 -5.95 -20.98 13.79
CA ASP A 196 -5.32 -22.10 14.46
C ASP A 196 -3.79 -22.00 14.31
N THR A 197 -3.09 -21.81 15.43
CA THR A 197 -1.63 -21.64 15.45
C THR A 197 -0.88 -22.87 14.93
N ASP A 198 -1.42 -24.06 15.13
CA ASP A 198 -0.79 -25.30 14.66
C ASP A 198 -0.92 -25.45 13.15
N VAL A 199 -2.01 -24.92 12.57
CA VAL A 199 -2.17 -24.85 11.11
C VAL A 199 -1.25 -23.77 10.53
N ILE A 200 -1.22 -22.57 11.14
CA ILE A 200 -0.35 -21.47 10.70
C ILE A 200 1.13 -21.89 10.70
N ALA A 201 1.56 -22.63 11.72
CA ALA A 201 2.93 -23.12 11.83
C ALA A 201 3.38 -24.00 10.64
N LYS A 202 2.44 -24.61 9.89
CA LYS A 202 2.77 -25.40 8.70
C LYS A 202 3.37 -24.55 7.58
N ALA A 203 3.04 -23.26 7.50
CA ALA A 203 3.58 -22.35 6.49
C ALA A 203 5.10 -22.17 6.62
N GLU A 204 5.67 -22.29 7.84
CA GLU A 204 7.12 -22.16 8.07
C GLU A 204 7.91 -23.13 7.21
N ALA A 205 7.48 -24.40 7.15
CA ALA A 205 8.16 -25.41 6.36
C ALA A 205 8.08 -25.11 4.85
N VAL A 206 6.93 -24.65 4.36
CA VAL A 206 6.72 -24.27 2.96
C VAL A 206 7.69 -23.14 2.56
N ILE A 207 7.68 -22.04 3.33
CA ILE A 207 8.47 -20.84 3.04
C ILE A 207 9.97 -21.13 3.22
N SER A 208 10.35 -21.89 4.25
CA SER A 208 11.76 -22.22 4.51
C SER A 208 12.37 -23.10 3.43
N ASN A 209 11.59 -24.02 2.85
CA ASN A 209 12.07 -24.92 1.79
C ASN A 209 12.37 -24.18 0.48
N VAL A 210 11.70 -23.05 0.22
CA VAL A 210 11.94 -22.25 -0.98
C VAL A 210 12.90 -21.09 -0.76
N ARG A 211 13.17 -20.73 0.50
CA ARG A 211 14.05 -19.63 0.89
C ARG A 211 15.41 -19.58 0.14
N PRO A 212 16.11 -20.70 -0.13
CA PRO A 212 17.38 -20.66 -0.87
C PRO A 212 17.28 -20.13 -2.30
N TYR A 213 16.08 -20.14 -2.89
CA TYR A 213 15.81 -19.72 -4.27
C TYR A 213 15.27 -18.29 -4.35
N ILE A 214 14.92 -17.68 -3.21
CA ILE A 214 14.40 -16.31 -3.13
C ILE A 214 15.56 -15.33 -3.00
N GLN A 215 15.68 -14.45 -3.99
CA GLN A 215 16.70 -13.40 -4.03
C GLN A 215 16.42 -12.28 -3.03
N LYS A 216 15.15 -11.86 -2.91
CA LYS A 216 14.76 -10.73 -2.05
C LYS A 216 13.32 -10.85 -1.55
N PHE A 217 13.10 -10.35 -0.34
CA PHE A 217 11.77 -10.03 0.20
C PHE A 217 11.65 -8.50 0.18
N HIS A 218 10.75 -7.95 -0.65
CA HIS A 218 10.50 -6.51 -0.75
C HIS A 218 9.16 -6.24 -1.43
N SER A 219 8.48 -5.19 -1.01
CA SER A 219 7.09 -4.90 -1.43
C SER A 219 6.96 -3.75 -2.43
N SER A 220 8.00 -3.39 -3.19
CA SER A 220 7.91 -2.30 -4.19
C SER A 220 9.03 -2.36 -5.23
N GLN A 221 10.28 -2.66 -4.81
CA GLN A 221 11.43 -2.77 -5.72
C GLN A 221 11.27 -3.83 -6.83
N TYR A 222 10.29 -4.73 -6.71
CA TYR A 222 10.03 -5.72 -7.76
C TYR A 222 9.41 -5.10 -9.02
N ILE A 223 8.77 -3.92 -8.94
CA ILE A 223 8.17 -3.25 -10.09
C ILE A 223 9.25 -2.95 -11.14
N ASP A 224 10.28 -2.21 -10.73
CA ASP A 224 11.41 -1.87 -11.59
C ASP A 224 12.25 -3.09 -11.95
N ALA A 225 12.47 -4.02 -11.01
CA ALA A 225 13.26 -5.21 -11.29
C ALA A 225 12.59 -6.10 -12.36
N LEU A 226 11.26 -6.23 -12.30
CA LEU A 226 10.51 -7.03 -13.27
C LEU A 226 10.45 -6.33 -14.63
N SER A 227 10.16 -5.01 -14.65
CA SER A 227 10.08 -4.23 -15.90
C SER A 227 11.41 -4.15 -16.65
N ASN A 228 12.54 -4.12 -15.94
CA ASN A 228 13.88 -4.14 -16.53
C ASN A 228 14.37 -5.55 -16.90
N GLY A 229 13.66 -6.61 -16.50
CA GLY A 229 14.07 -8.00 -16.72
C GLY A 229 15.20 -8.47 -15.79
N ASP A 230 15.43 -7.78 -14.67
CA ASP A 230 16.40 -8.18 -13.63
C ASP A 230 15.91 -9.38 -12.81
N ILE A 231 14.59 -9.58 -12.76
CA ILE A 231 13.94 -10.74 -12.15
C ILE A 231 12.95 -11.37 -13.13
N CYS A 232 12.71 -12.67 -13.00
CA CYS A 232 11.77 -13.40 -13.83
C CYS A 232 10.46 -13.78 -13.12
N LEU A 233 10.44 -13.76 -11.79
CA LEU A 233 9.30 -14.24 -11.01
C LEU A 233 9.12 -13.45 -9.72
N VAL A 234 7.88 -13.10 -9.41
CA VAL A 234 7.51 -12.43 -8.16
C VAL A 234 6.10 -12.82 -7.68
N VAL A 235 5.93 -12.96 -6.37
CA VAL A 235 4.60 -12.79 -5.76
C VAL A 235 4.42 -11.30 -5.51
N GLY A 236 3.39 -10.70 -6.11
CA GLY A 236 3.17 -9.25 -6.07
C GLY A 236 1.71 -8.85 -6.26
N TRP A 237 1.41 -7.57 -6.04
CA TRP A 237 0.06 -7.02 -6.16
C TRP A 237 -0.30 -6.78 -7.63
N SER A 238 -1.56 -7.03 -7.98
CA SER A 238 -2.02 -6.94 -9.36
C SER A 238 -1.74 -5.59 -10.03
N GLY A 239 -1.96 -4.47 -9.31
CA GLY A 239 -1.72 -3.12 -9.82
C GLY A 239 -0.25 -2.90 -10.20
N ASP A 240 0.65 -3.21 -9.28
CA ASP A 240 2.10 -3.11 -9.44
C ASP A 240 2.63 -3.94 -10.61
N ILE A 241 2.13 -5.16 -10.80
CA ILE A 241 2.54 -5.99 -11.94
C ILE A 241 2.05 -5.38 -13.26
N PHE A 242 0.86 -4.78 -13.30
CA PHE A 242 0.41 -4.04 -14.48
C PHE A 242 1.22 -2.75 -14.71
N MET A 243 1.69 -2.08 -13.65
CA MET A 243 2.62 -0.97 -13.78
C MET A 243 3.96 -1.42 -14.36
N ALA A 244 4.52 -2.53 -13.88
CA ALA A 244 5.75 -3.11 -14.42
C ALA A 244 5.58 -3.50 -15.90
N GLN A 245 4.44 -4.11 -16.26
CA GLN A 245 4.08 -4.44 -17.64
C GLN A 245 4.01 -3.18 -18.51
N TYR A 246 3.35 -2.12 -18.05
CA TYR A 246 3.26 -0.85 -18.77
C TYR A 246 4.64 -0.21 -18.94
N ALA A 247 5.48 -0.20 -17.91
CA ALA A 247 6.83 0.35 -17.96
C ALA A 247 7.72 -0.41 -18.96
N ALA A 248 7.66 -1.74 -18.98
CA ALA A 248 8.39 -2.56 -19.96
C ALA A 248 7.93 -2.27 -21.40
N TRP A 249 6.61 -2.15 -21.60
CA TRP A 249 6.03 -1.80 -22.90
C TRP A 249 6.45 -0.41 -23.38
N ASP A 250 6.39 0.61 -22.52
CA ASP A 250 6.79 1.99 -22.85
C ASP A 250 8.30 2.10 -23.14
N ALA A 251 9.12 1.30 -22.45
CA ALA A 251 10.56 1.24 -22.68
C ALA A 251 10.97 0.53 -23.97
N ASP A 252 10.06 -0.20 -24.64
CA ASP A 252 10.32 -1.03 -25.84
C ASP A 252 11.55 -1.95 -25.65
N ASN A 253 11.70 -2.53 -24.45
CA ASN A 253 12.88 -3.30 -24.06
C ASN A 253 12.73 -4.81 -24.33
N GLY A 254 11.59 -5.24 -24.87
CA GLY A 254 11.30 -6.64 -25.20
C GLY A 254 10.96 -7.54 -24.01
N VAL A 255 10.73 -6.97 -22.82
CA VAL A 255 10.31 -7.73 -21.63
C VAL A 255 8.78 -7.95 -21.65
N GLU A 256 8.36 -9.21 -21.78
CA GLU A 256 6.94 -9.59 -21.73
C GLU A 256 6.55 -10.04 -20.32
N ILE A 257 5.74 -9.24 -19.62
CA ILE A 257 5.29 -9.51 -18.25
C ILE A 257 3.85 -9.99 -18.24
N VAL A 258 3.59 -11.05 -17.47
CA VAL A 258 2.25 -11.61 -17.25
C VAL A 258 1.91 -11.60 -15.77
N TYR A 259 0.67 -11.22 -15.46
CA TYR A 259 0.06 -11.40 -14.15
C TYR A 259 -0.90 -12.60 -14.16
N SER A 260 -0.82 -13.43 -13.13
CA SER A 260 -1.64 -14.63 -12.98
C SER A 260 -2.24 -14.70 -11.59
N ILE A 261 -3.56 -14.90 -11.53
CA ILE A 261 -4.26 -15.24 -10.29
C ILE A 261 -4.14 -16.77 -10.11
N PRO A 262 -3.52 -17.25 -9.02
CA PRO A 262 -3.37 -18.68 -8.80
C PRO A 262 -4.71 -19.39 -8.63
N LYS A 263 -4.81 -20.62 -9.13
CA LYS A 263 -6.00 -21.46 -9.01
C LYS A 263 -6.33 -21.85 -7.57
N GLU A 264 -5.34 -21.80 -6.67
CA GLU A 264 -5.51 -22.02 -5.23
C GLU A 264 -6.24 -20.85 -4.55
N GLY A 265 -6.35 -19.70 -5.22
CA GLY A 265 -6.93 -18.46 -4.70
C GLY A 265 -5.90 -17.34 -4.59
N ALA A 266 -6.41 -16.12 -4.48
CA ALA A 266 -5.68 -14.88 -4.23
C ALA A 266 -6.45 -14.03 -3.21
#